data_AF-A0A261ARA9-F1
#
_entry.id   AF-A0A261ARA9-F1
#
_cell.length_a   1.000
_cell.length_b   1.000
_cell.length_c   1.000
_cell.angle_alpha   90.00
_cell.angle_beta   90.00
_cell.angle_gamma   90.00
#
_symmetry.space_group_name_H-M   'P 1'
#
loop_
_entity.id
_entity.type
_entity.pdbx_description
1 polymer ?
#
loop_
_entity_poly.entity_id
_entity_poly.type
_entity_poly.pdbx_seq_one_letter_code
_entity_poly.pdbx_strand_id
1 'polypeptide(L)'
;SVHRYSIYTRDARAYVFRQSTRAAVIITPSLPIRYNNINYYWYGNYVYDASHPLKCEYPIDLSADKEFQNVTYPDGSKPPSLQFGCLNYEDCCGLECCGDSRTSTVLICGIFLVTLASCVGYKKYQRYQIKKSDEMTMVTTYSALQPLLVDSSIEVHAV
;
A
#
# COMPACT_ATOMS: atom_id res chain seq x y z
N SER A 1 -7.14 12.33 -17.22
CA SER A 1 -6.77 11.61 -15.98
C SER A 1 -5.60 12.38 -15.37
N VAL A 2 -5.85 13.19 -14.34
CA VAL A 2 -4.81 14.02 -13.71
C VAL A 2 -4.06 13.14 -12.73
N HIS A 3 -2.89 12.62 -13.10
CA HIS A 3 -1.97 12.08 -12.11
C HIS A 3 -1.53 13.26 -11.23
N ARG A 4 -2.14 13.39 -10.05
CA ARG A 4 -1.61 14.28 -9.01
C ARG A 4 -0.29 13.68 -8.57
N TYR A 5 0.79 14.17 -9.15
CA TYR A 5 2.13 13.89 -8.64
C TYR A 5 2.24 14.29 -7.18
N SER A 6 3.06 13.57 -6.43
CA SER A 6 3.31 13.83 -5.02
C SER A 6 3.90 15.23 -4.79
N ILE A 7 3.81 15.69 -3.54
CA ILE A 7 4.50 16.91 -3.09
C ILE A 7 5.99 16.81 -3.41
N TYR A 8 6.58 15.63 -3.19
CA TYR A 8 7.98 15.38 -3.50
C TYR A 8 8.28 15.66 -4.97
N THR A 9 7.50 15.10 -5.90
CA THR A 9 7.74 15.30 -7.34
C THR A 9 7.65 16.77 -7.72
N ARG A 10 6.71 17.53 -7.17
CA ARG A 10 6.62 18.98 -7.40
C ARG A 10 7.87 19.70 -6.90
N ASP A 11 8.32 19.39 -5.70
CA ASP A 11 9.46 20.08 -5.08
C ASP A 11 10.78 19.70 -5.77
N ALA A 12 10.93 18.43 -6.17
CA ALA A 12 12.05 17.94 -6.95
C ALA A 12 12.14 18.64 -8.32
N ARG A 13 11.03 18.80 -9.05
CA ARG A 13 11.03 19.54 -10.34
C ARG A 13 11.50 20.98 -10.15
N ALA A 14 10.94 21.68 -9.17
CA ALA A 14 11.32 23.06 -8.87
C ALA A 14 12.81 23.17 -8.49
N TYR A 15 13.32 22.19 -7.73
CA TYR A 15 14.74 22.13 -7.37
C TYR A 15 15.62 21.89 -8.58
N VAL A 16 15.31 20.88 -9.39
CA VAL A 16 16.04 20.55 -10.63
C VAL A 16 16.09 21.76 -11.55
N PHE A 17 14.95 22.42 -11.79
CA PHE A 17 14.89 23.63 -12.60
C PHE A 17 15.83 24.72 -12.06
N ARG A 18 15.74 25.05 -10.76
CA ARG A 18 16.52 26.14 -10.15
C ARG A 18 18.01 25.87 -10.12
N GLN A 19 18.42 24.62 -9.91
CA GLN A 19 19.84 24.27 -9.73
C GLN A 19 20.56 23.96 -11.03
N SER A 20 19.83 23.53 -12.06
CA SER A 20 20.45 23.06 -13.32
C SER A 20 20.22 23.96 -14.51
N THR A 21 19.46 25.05 -14.35
CA THR A 21 19.19 26.00 -15.44
C THR A 21 19.54 27.43 -15.08
N ARG A 22 19.94 28.21 -16.07
CA ARG A 22 20.13 29.66 -15.99
C ARG A 22 19.50 30.29 -17.21
N ALA A 23 18.58 31.25 -17.00
CA ALA A 23 17.77 31.82 -18.08
C ALA A 23 17.09 30.73 -18.95
N ALA A 24 16.58 29.67 -18.31
CA ALA A 24 15.99 28.49 -18.94
C ALA A 24 16.93 27.65 -19.83
N VAL A 25 18.25 27.89 -19.80
CA VAL A 25 19.22 27.01 -20.47
C VAL A 25 19.88 26.09 -19.45
N ILE A 26 19.97 24.80 -19.76
CA ILE A 26 20.66 23.81 -18.92
C ILE A 26 22.16 24.11 -18.91
N ILE A 27 22.74 24.35 -17.72
CA ILE A 27 24.14 24.81 -17.60
C ILE A 27 25.15 23.66 -17.56
N THR A 28 24.79 22.49 -17.05
CA THR A 28 25.67 21.34 -16.88
C THR A 28 24.91 20.03 -17.13
N PRO A 29 24.56 19.71 -18.39
CA PRO A 29 23.69 18.56 -18.70
C PRO A 29 24.30 17.20 -18.32
N SER A 30 25.63 17.12 -18.29
CA SER A 30 26.38 15.90 -17.95
C SER A 30 26.59 15.66 -16.46
N LEU A 31 26.24 16.63 -15.60
CA LEU A 31 26.41 16.50 -14.15
C LEU A 31 25.08 16.13 -13.48
N PRO A 32 25.10 15.22 -12.48
CA PRO A 32 23.92 14.88 -11.72
C PRO A 32 23.44 16.06 -10.87
N ILE A 33 22.13 16.16 -10.72
CA ILE A 33 21.48 17.11 -9.83
C ILE A 33 20.97 16.31 -8.64
N ARG A 34 21.54 16.54 -7.45
CA ARG A 34 21.20 15.74 -6.27
C ARG A 34 20.09 16.41 -5.45
N TYR A 35 18.98 15.72 -5.27
CA TYR A 35 17.88 16.15 -4.40
C TYR A 35 17.37 14.95 -3.60
N ASN A 36 17.29 15.12 -2.27
CA ASN A 36 16.87 14.10 -1.30
C ASN A 36 17.45 12.69 -1.57
N ASN A 37 18.78 12.61 -1.70
CA ASN A 37 19.54 11.37 -1.94
C ASN A 37 19.39 10.74 -3.34
N ILE A 38 18.55 11.30 -4.22
CA ILE A 38 18.39 10.88 -5.62
C ILE A 38 19.25 11.76 -6.53
N ASN A 39 19.95 11.14 -7.48
CA ASN A 39 20.68 11.84 -8.54
C ASN A 39 19.82 11.87 -9.80
N TYR A 40 19.42 13.08 -10.21
CA TYR A 40 18.68 13.32 -11.45
C TYR A 40 19.63 13.69 -12.57
N TYR A 41 19.35 13.18 -13.76
CA TYR A 41 20.12 13.41 -14.96
C TYR A 41 19.18 13.89 -16.06
N TRP A 42 19.63 14.86 -16.84
CA TRP A 42 18.96 15.20 -18.08
C TRP A 42 19.09 14.03 -19.08
N TYR A 43 18.08 13.81 -19.91
CA TYR A 43 18.05 12.70 -20.87
C TYR A 43 19.38 12.50 -21.61
N GLY A 44 19.84 11.25 -21.67
CA GLY A 44 21.08 10.87 -22.34
C GLY A 44 22.34 11.01 -21.48
N ASN A 45 22.25 11.61 -20.29
CA ASN A 45 23.38 11.76 -19.37
C ASN A 45 23.29 10.86 -18.14
N TYR A 46 22.33 9.93 -18.10
CA TYR A 46 22.20 8.99 -16.99
C TYR A 46 23.42 8.07 -16.89
N VAL A 47 24.01 8.04 -15.70
CA VAL A 47 25.10 7.13 -15.36
C VAL A 47 24.53 5.98 -14.54
N TYR A 48 24.70 4.75 -15.03
CA TYR A 48 24.27 3.56 -14.32
C TYR A 48 25.02 3.42 -13.00
N ASP A 49 24.26 3.15 -11.95
CA ASP A 49 24.75 2.94 -10.59
C ASP A 49 24.31 1.55 -10.13
N ALA A 50 25.28 0.70 -9.79
CA ALA A 50 24.99 -0.66 -9.32
C ALA A 50 24.20 -0.67 -8.00
N SER A 51 24.27 0.42 -7.22
CA SER A 51 23.44 0.57 -6.02
C SER A 51 22.00 0.97 -6.32
N HIS A 52 21.70 1.47 -7.53
CA HIS A 52 20.37 1.84 -8.01
C HIS A 52 20.08 1.18 -9.38
N PRO A 53 19.90 -0.15 -9.40
CA PRO A 53 19.82 -0.94 -10.63
C PRO A 53 18.58 -0.65 -11.49
N LEU A 54 17.50 -0.13 -10.92
CA LEU A 54 16.29 0.23 -11.66
C LEU A 54 16.43 1.65 -12.21
N LYS A 55 16.45 1.79 -13.53
CA LYS A 55 16.41 3.09 -14.20
C LYS A 55 14.97 3.59 -14.31
N CYS A 56 14.70 4.76 -13.74
CA CYS A 56 13.45 5.49 -13.87
C CYS A 56 13.60 6.65 -14.85
N GLU A 57 12.52 6.93 -15.58
CA GLU A 57 12.45 8.03 -16.54
C GLU A 57 11.15 8.80 -16.32
N TYR A 58 11.28 10.09 -16.02
CA TYR A 58 10.19 11.04 -15.87
C TYR A 58 10.02 11.82 -17.17
N PRO A 59 9.00 11.52 -18.00
CA PRO A 59 8.74 12.28 -19.21
C PRO A 59 8.29 13.70 -18.85
N ILE A 60 8.91 14.70 -19.48
CA ILE A 60 8.54 16.10 -19.26
C ILE A 60 7.31 16.39 -20.13
N ASP A 61 6.17 16.59 -19.48
CA ASP A 61 4.93 17.00 -20.15
C ASP A 61 4.88 18.52 -20.18
N LEU A 62 5.05 19.13 -21.36
CA LEU A 62 5.03 20.58 -21.53
C LEU A 62 3.72 21.26 -21.09
N SER A 63 2.62 20.50 -20.99
CA SER A 63 1.33 21.01 -20.52
C SER A 63 1.20 21.00 -19.00
N ALA A 64 1.85 20.04 -18.32
CA ALA A 64 1.79 19.86 -16.87
C ALA A 64 3.01 20.45 -16.14
N ASP A 65 4.19 20.37 -16.74
CA ASP A 65 5.50 20.78 -16.22
C ASP A 65 5.90 22.16 -16.75
N LYS A 66 5.12 23.18 -16.38
CA LYS A 66 5.29 24.56 -16.87
C LYS A 66 6.70 25.13 -16.62
N GLU A 67 7.35 24.70 -15.55
CA GLU A 67 8.73 25.04 -15.21
C GLU A 67 9.73 24.61 -16.28
N PHE A 68 9.48 23.48 -16.96
CA PHE A 68 10.35 22.96 -18.01
C PHE A 68 9.94 23.38 -19.42
N GLN A 69 8.79 24.05 -19.57
CA GLN A 69 8.26 24.47 -20.87
C GLN A 69 9.29 25.24 -21.71
N ASN A 70 10.03 26.15 -21.08
CA ASN A 70 11.03 26.99 -21.74
C ASN A 70 12.46 26.44 -21.62
N VAL A 71 12.66 25.32 -20.92
CA VAL A 71 14.00 24.78 -20.71
C VAL A 71 14.55 24.19 -22.01
N THR A 72 15.82 24.46 -22.30
CA THR A 72 16.55 23.87 -23.44
C THR A 72 17.93 23.42 -23.03
N TYR A 73 18.49 22.48 -23.77
CA TYR A 73 19.92 22.24 -23.79
C TYR A 73 20.68 23.45 -24.38
N PRO A 74 22.01 23.53 -24.19
CA PRO A 74 22.84 24.58 -24.78
C PRO A 74 22.78 24.66 -26.32
N ASP A 75 22.45 23.54 -26.97
CA ASP A 75 22.26 23.45 -28.43
C ASP A 75 20.85 23.91 -28.89
N GLY A 76 19.99 24.32 -27.95
CA GLY A 76 18.62 24.75 -28.20
C GLY A 76 17.59 23.61 -28.26
N SER A 77 18.02 22.35 -28.20
CA SER A 77 17.10 21.20 -28.19
C SER A 77 16.33 21.10 -26.87
N LYS A 78 15.15 20.49 -26.92
CA LYS A 78 14.29 20.32 -25.74
C LYS A 78 14.63 19.02 -25.00
N PRO A 79 14.80 19.04 -23.67
CA PRO A 79 14.95 17.81 -22.91
C PRO A 79 13.65 17.00 -22.92
N PRO A 80 13.66 15.73 -23.35
CA PRO A 80 12.44 14.91 -23.40
C PRO A 80 12.04 14.38 -22.01
N SER A 81 13.01 14.13 -21.13
CA SER A 81 12.77 13.51 -19.82
C SER A 81 13.93 13.76 -18.84
N LEU A 82 13.66 13.49 -17.57
CA LEU A 82 14.65 13.34 -16.51
C LEU A 82 14.84 11.85 -16.20
N GLN A 83 16.07 11.44 -15.92
CA GLN A 83 16.43 10.06 -15.62
C GLN A 83 17.04 9.98 -14.22
N PHE A 84 16.70 8.93 -13.47
CA PHE A 84 17.21 8.69 -12.12
C PHE A 84 17.17 7.20 -11.81
N GLY A 85 17.89 6.79 -10.76
CA GLY A 85 17.98 5.40 -10.33
C GLY A 85 17.17 5.14 -9.06
N CYS A 86 16.51 3.99 -9.00
CA CYS A 86 15.84 3.44 -7.83
C CYS A 86 16.34 2.02 -7.53
N LEU A 87 15.93 1.46 -6.40
CA LEU A 87 16.21 0.08 -6.03
C LEU A 87 15.29 -0.89 -6.80
N ASN A 88 15.73 -2.14 -6.95
CA ASN A 88 14.95 -3.17 -7.69
C ASN A 88 13.59 -3.52 -7.08
N TYR A 89 13.38 -3.17 -5.80
CA TYR A 89 12.12 -3.38 -5.08
C TYR A 89 11.29 -2.10 -4.96
N GLU A 90 11.72 -1.01 -5.60
CA GLU A 90 11.00 0.25 -5.64
C GLU A 90 10.36 0.44 -7.01
N ASP A 91 9.34 1.28 -7.07
CA ASP A 91 8.65 1.68 -8.29
C ASP A 91 8.96 3.14 -8.64
N CYS A 92 8.96 3.45 -9.94
CA CYS A 92 9.13 4.82 -10.44
C CYS A 92 7.83 5.62 -10.27
N CYS A 93 7.81 6.54 -9.30
CA CYS A 93 6.66 7.38 -8.98
C CYS A 93 6.90 8.84 -9.33
N GLY A 94 6.71 9.23 -10.59
CA GLY A 94 7.06 10.60 -10.99
C GLY A 94 8.57 10.82 -10.86
N LEU A 95 9.00 11.63 -9.90
CA LEU A 95 10.42 11.87 -9.61
C LEU A 95 10.92 11.21 -8.31
N GLU A 96 10.12 10.41 -7.62
CA GLU A 96 10.57 9.63 -6.46
C GLU A 96 10.60 8.13 -6.73
N CYS A 97 11.33 7.43 -5.88
CA CYS A 97 11.25 5.99 -5.74
C CYS A 97 10.21 5.68 -4.65
N CYS A 98 9.13 4.98 -5.02
CA CYS A 98 8.15 4.49 -4.06
C CYS A 98 8.50 3.07 -3.61
N GLY A 99 8.41 2.80 -2.31
CA GLY A 99 8.51 1.43 -1.79
C GLY A 99 7.33 0.55 -2.25
N ASP A 100 7.66 -0.68 -2.65
CA ASP A 100 6.80 -1.70 -3.21
C ASP A 100 5.38 -1.77 -2.61
N SER A 101 4.39 -1.67 -3.52
CA SER A 101 2.99 -2.05 -3.30
C SER A 101 2.81 -3.47 -2.74
N ARG A 102 3.83 -4.33 -2.83
CA ARG A 102 3.85 -5.68 -2.24
C ARG A 102 3.79 -5.68 -0.71
N THR A 103 4.37 -4.70 -0.02
CA THR A 103 4.25 -4.64 1.45
C THR A 103 2.80 -4.41 1.84
N SER A 104 2.11 -3.49 1.15
CA SER A 104 0.68 -3.26 1.34
C SER A 104 -0.15 -4.48 0.96
N THR A 105 0.20 -5.17 -0.12
CA THR A 105 -0.54 -6.36 -0.57
C THR A 105 -0.41 -7.53 0.41
N VAL A 106 0.81 -7.80 0.90
CA VAL A 106 1.06 -8.83 1.91
C VAL A 106 0.33 -8.52 3.22
N LEU A 107 0.31 -7.26 3.65
CA LEU A 107 -0.45 -6.84 4.83
C LEU A 107 -1.96 -7.03 4.65
N ILE A 108 -2.51 -6.65 3.49
CA ILE A 108 -3.94 -6.82 3.17
C ILE A 108 -4.30 -8.31 3.14
N CYS A 109 -3.49 -9.14 2.47
CA CYS A 109 -3.68 -10.59 2.44
C CYS A 109 -3.57 -11.22 3.85
N GLY A 110 -2.62 -10.76 4.66
CA GLY A 110 -2.45 -11.21 6.05
C GLY A 110 -3.68 -10.91 6.90
N ILE A 111 -4.20 -9.68 6.83
CA ILE A 111 -5.44 -9.29 7.53
C ILE A 111 -6.62 -10.15 7.06
N PHE A 112 -6.75 -10.38 5.76
CA PHE A 112 -7.83 -11.20 5.21
C PHE A 112 -7.79 -12.65 5.69
N LEU A 113 -6.60 -13.25 5.78
CA LEU A 113 -6.46 -14.61 6.30
C LEU A 113 -6.77 -14.70 7.80
N VAL A 114 -6.35 -13.70 8.58
CA VAL A 114 -6.64 -13.62 10.02
C VAL A 114 -8.14 -13.42 10.28
N THR A 115 -8.83 -12.61 9.49
CA THR A 115 -10.28 -12.43 9.62
C THR A 115 -11.04 -13.70 9.27
N LEU A 116 -10.65 -14.40 8.20
CA LEU A 116 -11.26 -15.69 7.85
C LEU A 116 -11.06 -16.74 8.94
N ALA A 117 -9.84 -16.88 9.45
CA ALA A 117 -9.53 -17.80 10.56
C ALA A 117 -10.35 -17.46 11.82
N SER A 118 -10.46 -16.17 12.14
CA SER A 118 -11.27 -15.69 13.27
C SER A 118 -12.75 -15.97 13.06
N CYS A 119 -13.30 -15.78 11.85
CA CYS A 119 -14.70 -16.10 11.55
C CYS A 119 -15.00 -17.60 11.67
N VAL A 120 -14.08 -18.46 11.19
CA VAL A 120 -14.22 -19.92 11.34
C VAL A 120 -14.13 -20.33 12.81
N GLY A 121 -13.15 -19.78 13.54
CA GLY A 121 -12.99 -19.99 14.98
C GLY A 121 -14.21 -19.55 15.78
N TYR A 122 -14.74 -18.37 15.49
CA TYR A 122 -15.93 -17.83 16.15
C TYR A 122 -17.17 -18.68 15.88
N LYS A 123 -17.39 -19.11 14.62
CA LYS A 123 -18.49 -20.05 14.30
C LYS A 123 -18.36 -21.38 15.04
N LYS A 124 -17.14 -21.91 15.15
CA LYS A 124 -16.88 -23.15 15.90
C LYS A 124 -17.11 -22.96 17.40
N TYR A 125 -16.67 -21.83 17.95
CA TYR A 125 -16.87 -21.46 19.35
C TYR A 125 -18.35 -21.26 19.69
N GLN A 126 -19.11 -20.61 18.82
CA GLN A 126 -20.56 -20.47 18.99
C GLN A 126 -21.27 -21.82 18.98
N ARG A 127 -20.94 -22.72 18.05
CA ARG A 127 -21.53 -24.08 18.04
C ARG A 127 -21.19 -24.86 19.30
N TYR A 128 -19.96 -24.72 19.80
CA TYR A 128 -19.55 -25.32 21.06
C TYR A 128 -20.37 -24.78 22.25
N GLN A 129 -20.60 -23.47 22.30
CA GLN A 129 -21.39 -22.83 23.35
C GLN A 129 -22.89 -23.19 23.29
N ILE A 130 -23.48 -23.26 22.09
CA ILE A 130 -24.88 -23.69 21.93
C ILE A 130 -25.07 -25.11 22.45
N LYS A 131 -24.17 -26.04 22.07
CA LYS A 131 -24.23 -27.43 22.56
C LYS A 131 -24.14 -27.52 24.08
N LYS A 132 -23.27 -26.71 24.71
CA LYS A 132 -23.15 -26.64 26.17
C LYS A 132 -24.40 -26.06 26.84
N SER A 133 -25.04 -25.06 26.22
CA SER A 133 -26.30 -24.48 26.70
C SER A 133 -27.45 -25.49 26.63
N ASP A 134 -27.54 -26.27 25.57
CA ASP A 134 -28.57 -27.32 25.41
C ASP A 134 -28.38 -28.43 26.45
N GLU A 135 -27.13 -28.84 26.69
CA GLU A 135 -26.77 -29.85 27.70
C GLU A 135 -27.13 -29.38 29.11
N MET A 136 -26.89 -28.10 29.44
CA MET A 136 -27.27 -27.51 30.72
C MET A 136 -28.80 -27.36 30.88
N THR A 137 -29.50 -27.06 29.78
CA THR A 137 -30.96 -26.95 29.77
C THR A 137 -31.63 -28.31 30.03
N MET A 138 -31.11 -29.40 29.44
CA MET A 138 -31.63 -30.76 29.69
C MET A 138 -31.44 -31.23 31.13
N VAL A 139 -30.30 -30.93 31.75
CA VAL A 139 -30.06 -31.27 33.17
C VAL A 139 -31.00 -30.49 34.08
N THR A 140 -31.21 -29.21 33.78
CA THR A 140 -32.10 -28.34 34.56
C THR A 140 -33.57 -28.77 34.43
N THR A 141 -34.05 -29.06 33.22
CA THR A 141 -35.43 -29.52 33.01
C THR A 141 -35.68 -30.88 33.64
N TYR A 142 -34.74 -31.82 33.58
CA TYR A 142 -34.85 -33.12 34.24
C TYR A 142 -34.95 -32.97 35.77
N SER A 143 -34.10 -32.13 36.37
CA SER A 143 -34.16 -31.85 37.80
C SER A 143 -35.45 -31.16 38.27
N ALA A 144 -36.07 -30.34 37.40
CA ALA A 144 -37.33 -29.65 37.69
C ALA A 144 -38.57 -30.55 37.50
N LEU A 145 -38.51 -31.55 36.62
CA LEU A 145 -39.61 -32.50 36.36
C LEU A 145 -39.62 -33.70 37.32
N GLN A 146 -38.49 -34.02 37.97
CA GLN A 146 -38.39 -35.12 38.93
C GLN A 146 -39.45 -35.13 40.05
N PRO A 147 -39.82 -34.01 40.71
CA PRO A 147 -40.86 -34.02 41.74
C PRO A 147 -42.29 -34.28 41.20
N LEU A 148 -42.57 -34.00 39.91
CA LEU A 148 -43.89 -34.22 39.30
C LEU A 148 -44.13 -35.67 38.86
N LEU A 149 -43.08 -36.40 38.50
CA LEU A 149 -43.18 -37.83 38.15
C LEU A 149 -43.29 -38.75 39.38
N VAL A 150 -42.87 -38.28 40.56
CA VAL A 150 -43.00 -39.02 41.81
C VAL A 150 -44.45 -39.00 42.31
N ASP A 151 -45.18 -37.89 42.10
CA ASP A 151 -46.56 -37.72 42.56
C ASP A 151 -47.57 -38.59 41.77
N SER A 152 -47.35 -38.76 40.46
CA SER A 152 -48.22 -39.61 39.61
C SER A 152 -48.02 -41.12 39.82
N SER A 153 -46.98 -41.52 40.56
CA SER A 153 -46.71 -42.93 40.87
C SER A 153 -47.45 -43.45 42.12
N ILE A 154 -48.19 -42.59 42.84
CA ILE A 154 -48.87 -42.94 44.10
C ILE A 154 -50.40 -43.09 43.94
N GLU A 155 -51.03 -42.59 42.86
CA GLU A 155 -52.49 -42.69 42.67
C GLU A 155 -52.97 -43.93 41.89
N VAL A 156 -52.43 -45.11 42.16
CA VAL A 156 -53.06 -46.38 41.74
C VAL A 156 -52.97 -47.38 42.88
N HIS A 157 -53.77 -47.19 43.95
CA HIS A 157 -54.20 -48.23 44.91
C HIS A 157 -55.24 -47.59 45.86
N ALA A 158 -56.43 -47.27 45.37
CA ALA A 158 -57.60 -47.12 46.25
C ALA A 158 -58.90 -47.32 45.48
N VAL A 159 -59.67 -48.28 46.00
CA VAL A 159 -61.07 -48.66 45.72
C VAL A 159 -61.29 -49.64 44.57
#